data_AF-Q36101-F1
#
_entry.id   AF-Q36101-F1
#
_cell.length_a   1.000
_cell.length_b   1.000
_cell.length_c   1.000
_cell.angle_alpha   90.00
_cell.angle_beta   90.00
_cell.angle_gamma   90.00
#
_symmetry.space_group_name_H-M   'P 1'
#
loop_
_entity.id
_entity.type
_entity.pdbx_description
1 polymer ?
#
loop_
_entity_poly.entity_id
_entity_poly.type
_entity_poly.pdbx_seq_one_letter_code
_entity_poly.pdbx_strand_id
1 'polypeptide(L)'
;EFDSYMIPDSDLEDGQLRLLDVDNRVVVPTGVHIRFVVTGADVIHDFAVPSLGLKIDCCPGRLEPNISTNQTRRSILRTMFRICGVYHGFMPIAVESVSLEKYLSWLDSQS
;
A
#
# COMPACT_ATOMS: atom_id res chain seq x y z
N GLU A 1 5.87 11.70 -5.28
CA GLU A 1 6.46 10.35 -5.14
C GLU A 1 6.93 10.22 -3.71
N PHE A 2 6.76 9.05 -3.08
CA PHE A 2 7.19 8.81 -1.70
C PHE A 2 7.54 7.34 -1.52
N ASP A 3 8.40 7.07 -0.55
CA ASP A 3 8.68 5.72 -0.06
C ASP A 3 7.80 5.39 1.14
N SER A 4 7.44 4.11 1.29
CA SER A 4 6.63 3.60 2.39
C SER A 4 7.40 2.53 3.13
N TYR A 5 7.79 2.82 4.36
CA TYR A 5 8.56 1.94 5.24
C TYR A 5 7.76 1.53 6.47
N MET A 6 8.00 0.31 6.93
CA MET A 6 7.45 -0.19 8.18
C MET A 6 7.93 0.65 9.35
N ILE A 7 7.02 1.05 10.24
CA ILE A 7 7.39 1.73 11.50
C ILE A 7 8.10 0.73 12.42
N PRO A 8 9.32 1.04 12.92
CA PRO A 8 10.02 0.18 13.87
C PRO A 8 9.27 0.07 15.19
N ASP A 9 9.40 -1.08 15.88
CA ASP A 9 8.74 -1.32 17.16
C ASP A 9 9.06 -0.26 18.25
N SER A 10 10.23 0.40 18.16
CA SER A 10 10.62 1.50 19.07
C SER A 10 9.84 2.79 18.87
N ASP A 11 9.29 2.99 17.67
CA ASP A 11 8.69 4.25 17.22
C ASP A 11 7.17 4.12 17.08
N LEU A 12 6.61 2.96 17.44
CA LEU A 12 5.17 2.72 17.42
C LEU A 12 4.46 3.56 18.49
N GLU A 13 3.41 4.25 18.06
CA GLU A 13 2.49 4.98 18.94
C GLU A 13 1.35 4.08 19.43
N ASP A 14 0.71 4.47 20.54
CA ASP A 14 -0.45 3.76 21.08
C ASP A 14 -1.57 3.63 20.03
N GLY A 15 -1.96 2.38 19.74
CA GLY A 15 -2.99 2.06 18.74
C GLY A 15 -2.44 1.67 17.36
N GLN A 16 -1.14 1.84 17.12
CA GLN A 16 -0.49 1.33 15.92
C GLN A 16 -0.24 -0.18 15.99
N LEU A 17 -0.23 -0.82 14.82
CA LEU A 17 -0.09 -2.25 14.65
C LEU A 17 1.34 -2.62 14.27
N ARG A 18 1.97 -3.38 15.17
CA ARG A 18 3.30 -3.97 14.98
C ARG A 18 3.39 -4.73 13.65
N LEU A 19 4.47 -4.50 12.89
CA LEU A 19 4.76 -5.07 11.57
C LEU A 19 3.80 -4.69 10.43
N LEU A 20 2.77 -3.88 10.69
CA LEU A 20 1.70 -3.61 9.72
C LEU A 20 1.58 -2.13 9.40
N ASP A 21 1.84 -1.25 10.37
CA ASP A 21 1.84 0.18 10.10
C ASP A 21 3.12 0.66 9.41
N VAL A 22 2.93 1.69 8.58
CA VAL A 22 3.96 2.34 7.77
C VAL A 22 3.95 3.83 8.02
N ASP A 23 5.07 4.48 7.74
CA ASP A 23 5.24 5.93 7.81
C ASP A 23 4.32 6.68 6.83
N ASN A 24 4.27 6.23 5.57
CA ASN A 24 3.52 6.85 4.48
C ASN A 24 2.53 5.85 3.90
N ARG A 25 1.23 6.10 4.09
CA ARG A 25 0.14 5.25 3.58
C ARG A 25 -0.22 5.66 2.15
N VAL A 26 -0.64 4.69 1.35
CA VAL A 26 -1.21 4.94 0.02
C VAL A 26 -2.64 5.47 0.20
N VAL A 27 -2.83 6.78 0.00
CA VAL A 27 -4.14 7.42 0.12
C VAL A 27 -4.91 7.31 -1.20
N VAL A 28 -6.17 6.85 -1.15
CA VAL A 28 -7.04 6.72 -2.33
C VAL A 28 -8.46 7.21 -2.07
N PRO A 29 -9.18 7.74 -3.06
CA PRO A 29 -10.57 8.16 -2.89
C PRO A 29 -11.51 6.95 -2.78
N THR A 30 -12.49 7.01 -1.89
CA THR A 30 -13.56 5.99 -1.76
C THR A 30 -14.55 6.08 -2.94
N GLY A 31 -15.02 4.93 -3.44
CA GLY A 31 -16.11 4.87 -4.42
C GLY A 31 -15.71 5.16 -5.86
N VAL A 32 -14.41 5.20 -6.15
CA VAL A 32 -13.86 5.45 -7.49
C VAL A 32 -13.10 4.21 -7.96
N HIS A 33 -13.14 3.94 -9.27
CA HIS A 33 -12.29 2.91 -9.89
C HIS A 33 -10.84 3.41 -9.96
N ILE A 34 -9.93 2.64 -9.37
CA ILE A 34 -8.50 2.96 -9.33
C ILE A 34 -7.75 1.88 -10.11
N ARG A 35 -6.85 2.30 -10.99
CA ARG A 35 -5.92 1.40 -11.66
C ARG A 35 -4.58 1.45 -10.95
N PHE A 36 -4.19 0.34 -10.34
CA PHE A 36 -2.84 0.13 -9.84
C PHE A 36 -1.97 -0.38 -11.00
N VAL A 37 -0.79 0.22 -11.17
CA VAL A 37 0.23 -0.26 -12.11
C VAL A 37 1.47 -0.55 -11.26
N VAL A 38 1.83 -1.82 -11.19
CA VAL A 38 2.89 -2.29 -10.28
C VAL A 38 4.01 -2.97 -11.07
N THR A 39 5.24 -2.86 -10.58
CA THR A 39 6.45 -3.49 -11.12
C THR A 39 7.47 -3.71 -10.01
N GLY A 40 8.36 -4.66 -10.18
CA GLY A 40 9.54 -4.80 -9.32
C GLY A 40 10.67 -3.89 -9.82
N ALA A 41 11.51 -3.40 -8.91
CA ALA A 41 12.73 -2.66 -9.25
C ALA A 41 13.98 -3.55 -9.21
N ASP A 42 13.98 -4.58 -8.36
CA ASP A 42 15.12 -5.47 -8.07
C ASP A 42 14.78 -6.95 -8.32
N VAL A 43 13.94 -7.54 -7.46
CA VAL A 43 13.47 -8.92 -7.51
C VAL A 43 11.95 -8.94 -7.59
N ILE A 44 11.36 -10.13 -7.60
CA ILE A 44 9.91 -10.28 -7.61
C ILE A 44 9.36 -10.01 -6.21
N HIS A 45 8.44 -9.06 -6.13
CA HIS A 45 7.61 -8.78 -4.94
C HIS A 45 6.13 -9.11 -5.23
N ASP A 46 5.22 -8.84 -4.30
CA ASP A 46 3.77 -9.03 -4.49
C ASP A 46 2.96 -7.85 -3.92
N PHE A 47 2.43 -6.99 -4.77
CA PHE A 47 1.57 -5.88 -4.34
C PHE A 47 0.17 -6.38 -4.08
N ALA A 48 -0.23 -6.32 -2.81
CA ALA A 48 -1.33 -7.18 -2.45
C ALA A 48 -2.07 -6.71 -1.19
N VAL A 49 -3.39 -6.62 -1.32
CA VAL A 49 -4.32 -5.92 -0.42
C VAL A 49 -5.62 -6.75 -0.36
N PRO A 50 -5.82 -7.66 0.63
CA PRO A 50 -6.82 -8.73 0.54
C PRO A 50 -8.24 -8.22 0.63
N SER A 51 -8.50 -7.17 1.41
CA SER A 51 -9.83 -6.56 1.48
C SER A 51 -10.20 -5.75 0.24
N LEU A 52 -9.24 -5.49 -0.67
CA LEU A 52 -9.53 -5.03 -2.05
C LEU A 52 -9.59 -6.20 -3.05
N GLY A 53 -9.40 -7.45 -2.61
CA GLY A 53 -9.26 -8.60 -3.48
C GLY A 53 -8.00 -8.54 -4.37
N LEU A 54 -7.00 -7.75 -3.99
CA LEU A 54 -5.80 -7.51 -4.79
C LEU A 54 -4.65 -8.44 -4.38
N LYS A 55 -4.06 -9.08 -5.38
CA LYS A 55 -2.77 -9.76 -5.29
C LYS A 55 -2.13 -9.78 -6.69
N ILE A 56 -0.99 -9.11 -6.84
CA ILE A 56 -0.33 -8.89 -8.12
C ILE A 56 1.17 -9.03 -7.92
N ASP A 57 1.78 -10.01 -8.60
CA ASP A 57 3.23 -10.18 -8.59
C ASP A 57 3.90 -8.98 -9.27
N CYS A 58 4.83 -8.32 -8.57
CA CYS A 58 5.63 -7.21 -9.07
C CYS A 58 6.90 -7.76 -9.71
N CYS A 59 6.87 -8.04 -11.01
CA CYS A 59 8.01 -8.59 -11.74
C CYS A 59 8.91 -7.48 -12.32
N PRO A 60 10.23 -7.50 -12.10
CA PRO A 60 11.14 -6.57 -12.76
C PRO A 60 11.02 -6.64 -14.29
N GLY A 61 10.94 -5.48 -14.94
CA GLY A 61 10.82 -5.37 -16.39
C GLY A 61 9.41 -5.63 -16.96
N ARG A 62 8.39 -5.82 -16.11
CA ARG A 62 6.99 -5.99 -16.54
C ARG A 62 6.06 -5.10 -15.72
N LEU A 63 5.27 -4.27 -16.42
CA LEU A 63 4.19 -3.50 -15.83
C LEU A 63 2.92 -4.35 -15.78
N GLU A 64 2.37 -4.57 -14.58
CA GLU A 64 1.12 -5.30 -14.38
C GLU A 64 0.01 -4.32 -13.98
N PRO A 65 -0.91 -3.97 -14.90
CA PRO A 65 -2.07 -3.14 -14.57
C PRO A 65 -3.18 -3.98 -13.93
N ASN A 66 -3.80 -3.47 -12.87
CA ASN A 66 -5.00 -4.04 -12.27
C ASN A 66 -5.99 -2.93 -11.90
N ILE A 67 -7.27 -3.17 -12.13
CA ILE A 67 -8.33 -2.23 -11.76
C ILE A 67 -9.02 -2.77 -10.51
N SER A 68 -9.03 -1.97 -9.45
CA SER A 68 -9.77 -2.24 -8.23
C SER A 68 -10.74 -1.10 -7.94
N THR A 69 -11.80 -1.42 -7.20
CA THR A 69 -12.75 -0.43 -6.71
C THR A 69 -12.67 -0.46 -5.20
N ASN A 70 -12.31 0.66 -4.59
CA ASN A 70 -12.25 0.74 -3.15
C ASN A 70 -13.63 1.12 -2.58
N GLN A 71 -14.26 0.17 -1.89
CA GLN A 71 -15.57 0.35 -1.27
C GLN A 71 -15.51 0.57 0.24
N THR A 72 -14.33 0.47 0.88
CA THR A 72 -14.22 0.49 2.35
C THR A 72 -13.34 1.63 2.85
N ARG A 73 -13.83 2.37 3.86
CA ARG A 73 -13.15 3.52 4.51
C ARG A 73 -11.97 3.19 5.43
N ARG A 74 -11.55 1.92 5.55
CA ARG A 74 -10.55 1.49 6.54
C ARG A 74 -9.16 1.39 5.93
N SER A 75 -8.14 1.63 6.75
CA SER A 75 -6.75 1.34 6.42
C SER A 75 -6.57 -0.17 6.24
N ILE A 76 -6.11 -0.58 5.08
CA ILE A 76 -5.90 -2.00 4.75
C ILE A 76 -4.43 -2.28 4.87
N LEU A 77 -4.07 -3.15 5.81
CA LEU A 77 -2.69 -3.50 6.12
C LEU A 77 -2.43 -4.94 5.71
N ARG A 78 -1.26 -5.19 5.14
CA ARG A 78 -0.82 -6.55 4.82
C ARG A 78 0.69 -6.64 4.61
N THR A 79 1.26 -7.78 4.98
CA THR A 79 2.62 -8.22 4.63
C THR A 79 2.68 -8.93 3.26
N MET A 80 3.83 -8.88 2.60
CA MET A 80 4.13 -9.55 1.32
C MET A 80 3.90 -11.08 1.35
N PHE A 81 3.50 -11.67 0.21
CA PHE A 81 3.25 -13.13 0.08
C PHE A 81 4.25 -13.85 -0.84
N ARG A 82 5.21 -13.12 -1.43
CA ARG A 82 6.25 -13.66 -2.30
C ARG A 82 7.63 -13.38 -1.72
N ILE A 83 8.40 -14.43 -1.42
CA ILE A 83 9.73 -14.30 -0.82
C ILE A 83 10.65 -13.40 -1.66
N CYS A 84 11.16 -12.35 -1.04
CA CYS A 84 11.98 -11.32 -1.70
C CYS A 84 13.31 -11.03 -0.99
N GLY A 85 13.64 -11.75 0.08
CA GLY A 85 14.91 -11.62 0.82
C GLY A 85 14.74 -11.68 2.32
N VAL A 86 15.76 -11.21 3.06
CA VAL A 86 15.81 -11.23 4.53
C VAL A 86 14.66 -10.43 5.14
N TYR A 87 14.33 -9.28 4.56
CA TYR A 87 13.28 -8.39 5.06
C TYR A 87 11.88 -8.67 4.49
N HIS A 88 11.67 -9.85 3.90
CA HIS A 88 10.41 -10.20 3.25
C HIS A 88 9.16 -10.00 4.15
N GLY A 89 9.29 -10.26 5.46
CA GLY A 89 8.21 -10.08 6.43
C GLY A 89 8.01 -8.65 6.95
N PHE A 90 8.86 -7.71 6.57
CA PHE A 90 8.99 -6.37 7.18
C PHE A 90 8.73 -5.23 6.19
N MET A 91 7.93 -5.50 5.16
CA MET A 91 7.55 -4.54 4.13
C MET A 91 6.03 -4.58 3.91
N PRO A 92 5.24 -4.07 4.88
CA PRO A 92 3.80 -4.07 4.77
C PRO A 92 3.31 -2.99 3.79
N ILE A 93 2.12 -3.20 3.24
CA ILE A 93 1.40 -2.23 2.42
C ILE A 93 0.22 -1.72 3.24
N ALA A 94 0.13 -0.41 3.38
CA ALA A 94 -1.02 0.28 3.98
C ALA A 94 -1.74 1.14 2.95
N VAL A 95 -3.02 0.86 2.71
CA VAL A 95 -3.88 1.67 1.84
C VAL A 95 -4.98 2.31 2.67
N GLU A 96 -5.12 3.63 2.61
CA GLU A 96 -6.17 4.39 3.28
C GLU A 96 -7.18 4.92 2.27
N SER A 97 -8.47 4.68 2.52
CA SER A 97 -9.54 5.24 1.70
C SER A 97 -10.20 6.45 2.37
N VAL A 98 -10.14 7.60 1.70
CA VAL A 98 -10.70 8.86 2.18
C VAL A 98 -11.79 9.39 1.24
N SER A 99 -12.60 10.36 1.70
CA SER A 99 -13.54 11.05 0.80
C SER A 99 -12.80 11.79 -0.30
N LEU A 100 -13.47 12.02 -1.44
CA LEU A 100 -12.87 12.75 -2.57
C LEU A 100 -12.34 14.12 -2.16
N GLU A 101 -13.09 14.86 -1.33
CA GLU A 101 -12.65 16.17 -0.81
C GLU A 101 -11.34 16.09 -0.03
N LYS A 102 -11.22 15.09 0.87
CA LYS A 102 -9.99 14.86 1.64
C LYS A 102 -8.83 14.39 0.77
N TYR A 103 -9.13 13.58 -0.25
CA TYR A 103 -8.14 13.14 -1.22
C TYR A 103 -7.57 14.32 -2.00
N LEU A 104 -8.41 15.25 -2.46
CA LEU A 104 -7.97 16.47 -3.13
C LEU A 104 -7.16 17.37 -2.21
N SER A 105 -7.62 17.61 -0.97
CA SER A 105 -6.83 18.39 0.00
C SER A 105 -5.49 17.74 0.33
N TRP A 106 -5.44 16.42 0.39
CA TRP A 106 -4.19 15.68 0.56
C TRP A 106 -3.29 15.85 -0.67
N LEU A 107 -3.83 15.70 -1.88
CA LEU A 107 -3.08 15.88 -3.13
C LEU A 107 -2.42 17.27 -3.19
N ASP A 108 -3.16 18.32 -2.85
CA ASP A 108 -2.66 19.70 -2.81
C ASP A 108 -1.58 19.92 -1.72
N SER A 109 -1.59 19.12 -0.66
CA SER A 109 -0.54 19.15 0.38
C SER A 109 0.75 18.44 -0.03
N GLN A 110 0.70 17.61 -1.08
CA GLN A 110 1.84 16.83 -1.59
C GLN A 110 2.52 17.50 -2.80
N SER A 111 1.93 18.55 -3.36
CA SER A 111 2.49 19.35 -4.46
C SER A 111 3.44 20.43 -3.96
#